data_AF-A0A931SXR5-F1
#
_entry.id   AF-A0A931SXR5-F1
#
_cell.length_a   1.000
_cell.length_b   1.000
_cell.length_c   1.000
_cell.angle_alpha   90.00
_cell.angle_beta   90.00
_cell.angle_gamma   90.00
#
_symmetry.space_group_name_H-M   'P 1'
#
loop_
_entity.id
_entity.type
_entity.pdbx_description
1 polymer ?
#
loop_
_entity_poly.entity_id
_entity_poly.type
_entity_poly.pdbx_seq_one_letter_code
_entity_poly.pdbx_strand_id
1 'polypeptide(L)' 'MAFDNHLYNLTNQLVQEHKSLWRIRDEYKKDAGSCEKCRAVWEKLEQDKEAHVQELAGLVKEHL' A
#
# COMPACT_ATOMS: atom_id res chain seq x y z
N MET A 1 27.30 3.46 -11.63
CA MET A 1 26.27 3.91 -10.69
C MET A 1 25.20 2.83 -10.64
N ALA A 2 25.29 1.91 -9.69
CA ALA A 2 24.14 1.10 -9.35
C ALA A 2 23.16 2.06 -8.65
N PHE A 3 21.90 2.10 -9.07
CA PHE A 3 20.86 2.58 -8.16
C PHE A 3 21.07 1.83 -6.84
N ASP A 4 21.17 2.55 -5.73
CA ASP A 4 21.32 1.91 -4.43
C ASP A 4 20.19 0.89 -4.31
N ASN A 5 20.53 -0.38 -4.09
CA ASN A 5 19.55 -1.45 -3.91
C ASN A 5 18.51 -1.05 -2.88
N HIS A 6 18.88 -0.19 -1.92
CA HIS A 6 17.97 0.40 -0.95
C HIS A 6 16.87 1.28 -1.59
N LEU A 7 17.23 2.30 -2.38
CA LEU A 7 16.25 3.18 -3.04
C LEU A 7 15.36 2.40 -4.01
N TYR A 8 15.94 1.43 -4.73
CA TYR A 8 15.17 0.54 -5.59
C TYR A 8 14.15 -0.27 -4.79
N ASN A 9 14.56 -0.87 -3.67
CA ASN A 9 13.68 -1.65 -2.81
C ASN A 9 12.54 -0.80 -2.23
N LEU A 10 12.83 0.42 -1.77
CA LEU A 10 11.82 1.36 -1.26
C LEU A 10 10.81 1.72 -2.35
N THR A 11 11.29 2.07 -3.54
CA THR A 11 10.42 2.41 -4.68
C THR A 11 9.57 1.23 -5.12
N ASN A 12 10.16 0.03 -5.19
CA ASN A 12 9.42 -1.18 -5.53
C ASN A 12 8.34 -1.49 -4.49
N GLN A 13 8.65 -1.39 -3.19
CA GLN A 13 7.66 -1.60 -2.13
C GLN A 13 6.53 -0.57 -2.21
N LEU A 14 6.84 0.72 -2.42
CA LEU A 14 5.85 1.78 -2.59
C LEU A 14 4.85 1.46 -3.72
N VAL A 15 5.34 0.96 -4.86
CA VAL A 15 4.50 0.54 -5.99
C VAL A 15 3.59 -0.63 -5.59
N GLN A 16 4.08 -1.61 -4.84
CA GLN A 16 3.25 -2.73 -4.39
C GLN A 16 2.15 -2.29 -3.43
N GLU A 17 2.46 -1.39 -2.50
CA GLU A 17 1.45 -0.86 -1.57
C GLU A 17 0.37 -0.05 -2.29
N HIS A 18 0.74 0.79 -3.25
CA HIS A 18 -0.22 1.49 -4.10
C HIS A 18 -1.14 0.52 -4.86
N LYS A 19 -0.58 -0.53 -5.49
CA LYS A 19 -1.37 -1.54 -6.20
C LYS A 19 -2.29 -2.32 -5.26
N SER A 20 -1.83 -2.63 -4.05
CA SER A 20 -2.65 -3.33 -3.07
C SER A 20 -3.77 -2.46 -2.52
N LEU A 21 -3.47 -1.19 -2.23
CA LEU A 21 -4.45 -0.21 -1.76
C LEU A 21 -5.56 -0.01 -2.79
N TRP A 22 -5.19 0.14 -4.07
CA TRP A 22 -6.16 0.24 -5.16
C TRP A 22 -7.09 -0.97 -5.22
N ARG A 23 -6.54 -2.20 -5.19
CA ARG A 23 -7.37 -3.43 -5.19
C ARG A 23 -8.31 -3.52 -4.00
N ILE A 24 -7.86 -3.09 -2.81
CA ILE A 24 -8.72 -3.09 -1.61
C ILE A 24 -9.87 -2.10 -1.76
N ARG A 25 -9.59 -0.90 -2.27
CA ARG A 25 -10.58 0.17 -2.49
C ARG A 25 -11.60 -0.19 -3.54
N ASP A 26 -11.13 -0.68 -4.68
CA ASP A 26 -11.95 -0.81 -5.88
C ASP A 26 -12.55 -2.20 -6.05
N GLU A 27 -11.96 -3.24 -5.46
CA GLU A 27 -12.42 -4.63 -5.64
C GLU A 27 -12.78 -5.29 -4.30
N TYR A 28 -11.83 -5.47 -3.38
CA TYR A 28 -12.00 -6.41 -2.25
C TYR A 28 -13.07 -5.99 -1.24
N LYS A 29 -13.21 -4.68 -0.98
CA LYS A 29 -14.30 -4.18 -0.13
C LYS A 29 -15.68 -4.42 -0.74
N LYS A 30 -15.79 -4.41 -2.07
CA LYS A 30 -17.05 -4.69 -2.80
C LYS A 30 -17.35 -6.19 -2.75
N ASP A 31 -16.34 -7.01 -3.02
CA ASP A 31 -16.43 -8.48 -3.02
C ASP A 31 -16.77 -9.07 -1.64
N ALA A 32 -16.45 -8.36 -0.56
CA ALA A 32 -16.81 -8.75 0.80
C ALA A 32 -18.34 -8.81 1.04
N GLY A 33 -19.15 -8.23 0.14
CA GLY A 33 -20.61 -8.28 0.19
C GLY A 33 -21.17 -7.83 1.54
N SER A 34 -21.95 -8.71 2.18
CA SER A 34 -22.57 -8.50 3.49
C SER A 34 -21.75 -9.05 4.67
N CYS A 35 -20.53 -9.56 4.45
CA CYS A 35 -19.68 -10.02 5.55
C CYS A 35 -19.08 -8.83 6.29
N GLU A 36 -19.73 -8.37 7.37
CA GLU A 36 -19.27 -7.22 8.18
C GLU A 36 -17.84 -7.40 8.71
N LYS A 37 -17.53 -8.60 9.21
CA LYS A 37 -16.17 -8.92 9.69
C LYS A 37 -15.12 -8.81 8.57
N CYS A 38 -15.46 -9.23 7.36
CA CYS A 38 -14.56 -9.15 6.21
C CYS A 38 -14.36 -7.69 5.79
N ARG A 39 -15.43 -6.88 5.76
CA ARG A 39 -15.37 -5.45 5.47
C ARG A 39 -14.49 -4.71 6.48
N ALA A 40 -14.65 -4.99 7.77
CA ALA A 40 -13.83 -4.39 8.82
C ALA A 40 -12.34 -4.71 8.66
N VAL A 41 -12.01 -5.94 8.22
CA VAL A 41 -10.61 -6.31 7.90
C VAL A 41 -10.10 -5.50 6.71
N TRP A 42 -10.89 -5.35 5.64
CA TRP A 42 -10.48 -4.58 4.47
C TRP A 42 -10.36 -3.08 4.75
N GLU A 43 -11.25 -2.51 5.56
CA GLU A 43 -11.16 -1.11 6.01
C GLU A 43 -9.91 -0.87 6.84
N LYS A 44 -9.56 -1.79 7.76
CA LYS A 44 -8.30 -1.72 8.49
C LYS A 44 -7.10 -1.79 7.55
N LEU A 45 -7.09 -2.76 6.63
CA LEU A 45 -5.99 -2.93 5.67
C LEU A 45 -5.83 -1.74 4.73
N GLU A 46 -6.92 -1.06 4.36
CA GLU A 46 -6.87 0.18 3.60
C GLU A 46 -6.13 1.28 4.38
N GLN A 47 -6.52 1.52 5.63
CA GLN A 47 -5.89 2.53 6.49
C GLN A 47 -4.40 2.24 6.74
N ASP A 48 -4.07 0.99 7.07
CA ASP A 48 -2.68 0.56 7.27
C ASP A 48 -1.84 0.81 6.00
N LYS A 49 -2.40 0.55 4.82
CA LYS A 49 -1.70 0.75 3.54
C LYS A 49 -1.55 2.20 3.14
N GLU A 50 -2.53 3.05 3.45
CA GLU A 50 -2.38 4.50 3.30
C GLU A 50 -1.21 5.02 4.13
N ALA A 51 -1.10 4.57 5.38
CA ALA A 51 0.02 4.93 6.25
C ALA A 51 1.37 4.46 5.67
N HIS A 52 1.44 3.19 5.23
CA HIS A 52 2.67 2.67 4.59
C HIS A 52 3.05 3.43 3.33
N VAL A 53 2.08 3.81 2.48
CA VAL A 53 2.33 4.61 1.28
C VAL A 53 2.93 5.97 1.66
N GLN A 54 2.41 6.63 2.69
CA GLN A 54 2.92 7.93 3.14
C GLN A 54 4.36 7.80 3.67
N GLU A 55 4.63 6.79 4.49
CA GLU A 55 5.96 6.52 5.05
C GLU A 55 6.99 6.21 3.95
N LEU A 56 6.67 5.26 3.05
CA LEU A 56 7.54 4.87 1.95
C LEU A 56 7.78 6.03 0.98
N ALA A 57 6.76 6.85 0.70
CA ALA A 57 6.92 8.04 -0.13
C ALA A 57 7.82 9.10 0.54
N GLY A 58 7.81 9.19 1.87
CA GLY A 58 8.75 10.02 2.63
C GLY A 58 10.20 9.53 2.46
N LEU A 59 10.45 8.26 2.73
CA LEU A 59 11.78 7.65 2.61
C LEU A 59 12.32 7.72 1.17
N VAL A 60 11.50 7.46 0.16
CA VAL A 60 11.90 7.59 -1.25
C VAL A 60 12.35 9.03 -1.55
N LYS A 61 11.67 10.06 -1.02
CA LYS A 61 12.07 11.47 -1.21
C LYS A 61 13.37 11.82 -0.51
N GLU A 62 13.67 11.21 0.63
CA GLU A 62 14.93 11.43 1.37
C GLU A 62 16.15 10.80 0.67
N HIS A 63 15.92 9.75 -0.13
CA HIS A 63 16.96 9.00 -0.82
C HIS A 63 17.07 9.30 -2.33
N LEU A 64 16.22 10.19 -2.87
CA LEU A 64 16.28 10.71 -4.25
C LEU A 64 17.25 11.90 -4.37
#